data_AF-A0AAU2HFZ9-F1
#
_entry.id   AF-A0AAU2HFZ9-F1
#
_cell.length_a   1.000
_cell.length_b   1.000
_cell.length_c   1.000
_cell.angle_alpha   90.00
_cell.angle_beta   90.00
_cell.angle_gamma   90.00
#
_symmetry.space_group_name_H-M   'P 1'
#
loop_
_entity.id
_entity.type
_entity.pdbx_description
1 polymer ?
#
loop_
_entity_poly.entity_id
_entity_poly.type
_entity_poly.pdbx_seq_one_letter_code
_entity_poly.pdbx_strand_id
1 'polypeptide(L)'
;MKSASLPAPCSLLPTEAHASRPAMDTEVWLGSAEIRVRGADGTLCTAPNLVIHYITEHQYCPPEEFCRAVARTVGIETAGQLPLAD
;
A
#
# COMPACT_ATOMS: atom_id res chain seq x y z
N MET A 1 7.39 34.39 4.63
CA MET A 1 6.27 33.81 3.86
C MET A 1 6.84 32.70 2.98
N LYS A 2 6.77 31.43 3.42
CA LYS A 2 7.18 30.31 2.57
C LYS A 2 5.98 29.91 1.72
N SER A 3 6.08 30.16 0.42
CA SER A 3 5.11 29.72 -0.58
C SER A 3 5.13 28.20 -0.61
N ALA A 4 4.08 27.54 -0.13
CA ALA A 4 3.87 26.11 -0.34
C ALA A 4 3.30 25.95 -1.75
N SER A 5 4.18 25.69 -2.71
CA SER A 5 3.76 25.18 -4.01
C SER A 5 3.15 23.80 -3.76
N LEU A 6 1.82 23.72 -3.78
CA LEU A 6 1.12 22.44 -3.79
C LEU A 6 1.57 21.69 -5.07
N PRO A 7 2.07 20.45 -4.97
CA PRO A 7 2.41 19.68 -6.15
C PRO A 7 1.15 19.46 -6.99
N ALA A 8 1.34 19.25 -8.30
CA ALA A 8 0.25 18.88 -9.20
C ALA A 8 -0.51 17.67 -8.61
N PRO A 9 -1.86 17.60 -8.75
CA PRO A 9 -2.62 16.45 -8.26
C PRO A 9 -2.06 15.19 -8.93
N CYS A 10 -1.64 14.23 -8.10
CA CYS A 10 -1.02 13.01 -8.59
C CYS A 10 -1.99 12.28 -9.53
N SER A 11 -1.58 12.01 -10.77
CA SER A 11 -2.49 11.60 -11.85
C SER A 11 -3.13 10.21 -11.67
N LEU A 12 -2.84 9.51 -10.57
CA LEU A 12 -3.32 8.16 -10.27
C LEU A 12 -4.42 8.12 -9.19
N LEU A 13 -5.01 9.25 -8.81
CA LEU A 13 -6.12 9.28 -7.86
C LEU A 13 -7.37 8.62 -8.48
N PRO A 14 -7.87 7.49 -7.96
CA PRO A 14 -9.01 6.80 -8.55
C PRO A 14 -10.32 7.49 -8.13
N THR A 15 -11.18 7.76 -9.11
CA THR A 15 -12.53 8.34 -8.92
C THR A 15 -13.60 7.24 -8.94
N GLU A 16 -13.58 6.34 -7.95
CA GLU A 16 -14.51 5.21 -7.76
C GLU A 16 -14.13 3.92 -8.54
N ALA A 17 -14.15 2.76 -7.86
CA ALA A 17 -14.03 1.45 -8.52
C ALA A 17 -14.79 0.34 -7.76
N HIS A 18 -15.74 -0.31 -8.44
CA HIS A 18 -16.37 -1.57 -8.03
C HIS A 18 -15.51 -2.74 -8.50
N ALA A 19 -15.04 -3.61 -7.61
CA ALA A 19 -14.09 -4.69 -7.95
C ALA A 19 -14.72 -6.10 -7.93
N SER A 20 -14.59 -6.81 -9.05
CA SER A 20 -14.62 -8.28 -9.14
C SER A 20 -13.20 -8.82 -9.25
N ARG A 21 -12.95 -10.09 -8.90
CA ARG A 21 -11.62 -10.73 -9.07
C ARG A 21 -11.23 -10.73 -10.56
N PRO A 22 -10.14 -10.07 -10.97
CA PRO A 22 -9.66 -10.12 -12.35
C PRO A 22 -9.10 -11.52 -12.68
N ALA A 23 -9.22 -11.93 -13.95
CA ALA A 23 -8.48 -13.08 -14.48
C ALA A 23 -6.97 -12.72 -14.59
N MET A 24 -6.10 -13.73 -14.74
CA MET A 24 -4.63 -13.52 -14.77
C MET A 24 -4.14 -12.53 -15.85
N ASP A 25 -4.92 -12.32 -16.91
CA ASP A 25 -4.55 -11.47 -18.06
C ASP A 25 -5.40 -10.19 -18.17
N THR A 26 -6.10 -9.81 -17.10
CA THR A 26 -6.90 -8.58 -17.09
C THR A 26 -6.06 -7.41 -16.62
N GLU A 27 -5.92 -6.40 -17.49
CA GLU A 27 -5.35 -5.11 -17.12
C GLU A 27 -6.30 -4.39 -16.17
N VAL A 28 -5.87 -4.20 -14.92
CA VAL A 28 -6.62 -3.47 -13.90
C VAL A 28 -5.93 -2.15 -13.61
N TRP A 29 -6.71 -1.08 -13.53
CA TRP A 29 -6.21 0.20 -13.06
C TRP A 29 -5.67 0.03 -11.64
N LEU A 30 -4.44 0.49 -11.41
CA LEU A 30 -3.91 0.59 -10.06
C LEU A 30 -4.81 1.58 -9.29
N GLY A 31 -5.25 1.19 -8.10
CA GLY A 31 -6.18 1.94 -7.25
C GLY A 31 -7.59 1.37 -7.24
N SER A 32 -7.90 0.44 -8.13
CA SER A 32 -9.21 -0.20 -8.24
C SER A 32 -9.34 -1.52 -7.46
N ALA A 33 -8.31 -1.94 -6.74
CA ALA A 33 -8.31 -3.15 -5.94
C ALA A 33 -7.67 -2.94 -4.57
N GLU A 34 -7.87 -3.91 -3.66
CA GLU A 34 -7.33 -3.86 -2.30
C GLU A 34 -6.49 -5.09 -1.99
N ILE A 35 -5.36 -4.85 -1.34
CA ILE A 35 -4.55 -5.84 -0.63
C ILE A 35 -5.15 -6.01 0.76
N ARG A 36 -5.38 -7.26 1.16
CA ARG A 36 -5.90 -7.62 2.49
C ARG A 36 -4.94 -8.60 3.15
N VAL A 37 -4.43 -8.25 4.33
CA VAL A 37 -3.53 -9.09 5.13
C VAL A 37 -4.04 -9.23 6.55
N ARG A 38 -3.89 -10.42 7.14
CA ARG A 38 -4.27 -10.66 8.54
C ARG A 38 -3.05 -10.57 9.45
N GLY A 39 -3.15 -9.74 10.47
CA GLY A 39 -2.22 -9.65 11.57
C GLY A 39 -2.28 -10.87 12.49
N ALA A 40 -1.30 -10.97 13.39
CA ALA A 40 -1.17 -12.07 14.35
C ALA A 40 -2.33 -12.12 15.38
N ASP A 41 -2.87 -10.96 15.70
CA ASP A 41 -4.02 -10.72 16.57
C ASP A 41 -5.37 -10.94 15.86
N GLY A 42 -5.35 -11.32 14.58
CA GLY A 42 -6.54 -11.48 13.74
C GLY A 42 -7.03 -10.18 13.11
N THR A 43 -6.38 -9.04 13.37
CA THR A 43 -6.70 -7.75 12.75
C THR A 43 -6.54 -7.83 11.25
N LEU A 44 -7.53 -7.34 10.50
CA LEU A 44 -7.48 -7.27 9.05
C LEU A 44 -6.97 -5.90 8.62
N CYS A 45 -5.77 -5.84 8.05
CA CYS A 45 -5.26 -4.63 7.44
C CYS A 45 -5.61 -4.62 5.94
N THR A 46 -6.16 -3.50 5.47
CA THR A 46 -6.52 -3.29 4.07
C THR A 46 -5.80 -2.08 3.50
N ALA A 47 -5.29 -2.19 2.28
CA ALA A 47 -4.64 -1.10 1.57
C ALA A 47 -4.99 -1.18 0.08
N PRO A 48 -5.07 -0.05 -0.65
CA PRO A 48 -5.23 -0.09 -2.10
C PRO A 48 -4.03 -0.80 -2.75
N ASN A 49 -4.24 -1.43 -3.91
CA ASN A 49 -3.14 -2.01 -4.71
C ASN A 49 -2.15 -0.95 -5.24
N LEU A 50 -2.43 0.35 -5.02
CA LEU A 50 -1.51 1.47 -5.22
C LEU A 50 -0.56 1.73 -4.04
N VAL A 51 -0.57 0.96 -2.95
CA VAL A 51 0.26 1.26 -1.77
C VAL A 51 1.76 1.47 -2.11
N ILE A 52 2.30 0.74 -3.09
CA ILE A 52 3.69 0.89 -3.55
C ILE A 52 3.92 2.28 -4.17
N HIS A 53 2.95 2.81 -4.93
CA HIS A 53 3.02 4.17 -5.48
C HIS A 53 3.07 5.21 -4.35
N TYR A 54 2.25 5.04 -3.31
CA TYR A 54 2.30 5.94 -2.15
C TYR A 54 3.65 5.89 -1.42
N ILE A 55 4.25 4.70 -1.28
CA ILE A 55 5.57 4.57 -0.65
C ILE A 55 6.65 5.26 -1.49
N THR A 56 6.70 4.96 -2.79
CA THR A 56 7.79 5.39 -3.68
C THR A 56 7.69 6.86 -4.09
N GLU A 57 6.50 7.33 -4.44
CA GLU A 57 6.28 8.69 -4.94
C GLU A 57 5.92 9.69 -3.84
N HIS A 58 5.27 9.23 -2.77
CA HIS A 58 4.78 10.10 -1.69
C HIS A 58 5.46 9.86 -0.34
N GLN A 59 6.47 8.99 -0.30
CA GLN A 59 7.22 8.65 0.91
C GLN A 59 6.29 8.21 2.06
N TYR A 60 5.16 7.60 1.71
CA TYR A 60 4.24 7.04 2.68
C TYR A 60 4.93 5.90 3.41
N CYS A 61 5.00 5.98 4.74
CA CYS A 61 5.48 4.90 5.58
C CYS A 61 4.27 4.07 6.05
N PRO A 62 4.13 2.80 5.62
CA PRO A 62 3.04 1.95 6.07
C PRO A 62 3.14 1.65 7.58
N PRO A 63 2.01 1.44 8.27
CA PRO A 63 2.00 1.01 9.67
C PRO A 63 2.79 -0.29 9.86
N GLU A 64 3.51 -0.39 10.98
CA GLU A 64 4.34 -1.55 11.26
C GLU A 64 3.51 -2.85 11.36
N GLU A 65 2.27 -2.78 11.87
CA GLU A 65 1.36 -3.94 11.87
C GLU A 65 1.12 -4.48 10.45
N PHE A 66 0.94 -3.60 9.47
CA PHE A 66 0.73 -4.00 8.08
C PHE A 66 1.98 -4.71 7.53
N CYS A 67 3.16 -4.13 7.73
CA CYS A 67 4.43 -4.73 7.30
C CYS A 67 4.66 -6.11 7.91
N ARG A 68 4.41 -6.26 9.22
CA ARG A 68 4.52 -7.55 9.91
C ARG A 68 3.50 -8.58 9.40
N ALA A 69 2.26 -8.14 9.12
CA ALA A 69 1.22 -9.02 8.56
C ALA A 69 1.59 -9.52 7.16
N VAL A 70 2.15 -8.65 6.31
CA VAL A 70 2.68 -9.03 4.99
C VAL A 70 3.82 -10.05 5.14
N ALA A 71 4.83 -9.75 5.96
CA ALA A 71 5.98 -10.63 6.17
C ALA A 71 5.57 -12.03 6.66
N ARG A 72 4.63 -12.10 7.60
CA ARG A 72 4.04 -13.37 8.07
C ARG A 72 3.34 -14.13 6.94
N THR A 73 2.63 -13.44 6.05
CA THR A 73 1.91 -14.06 4.93
C THR A 73 2.86 -14.78 3.97
N VAL A 74 4.07 -14.25 3.79
CA VAL A 74 5.09 -14.82 2.90
C VAL A 74 6.10 -15.73 3.62
N GLY A 75 5.91 -16.00 4.91
CA GLY A 75 6.83 -16.83 5.71
C GLY A 75 8.21 -16.20 5.91
N ILE A 76 8.30 -14.86 5.81
CA ILE A 76 9.52 -14.14 6.12
C ILE A 76 9.47 -13.79 7.61
N GLU A 77 10.40 -14.36 8.38
CA GLU A 77 10.67 -13.91 9.75
C GLU A 77 11.12 -12.44 9.66
N THR A 78 10.36 -11.49 10.21
CA THR A 78 10.83 -10.10 10.33
C THR A 78 11.88 -10.04 11.43
N ALA A 79 13.06 -10.59 11.15
CA ALA A 79 14.22 -10.49 12.02
C ALA A 79 14.80 -9.08 11.90
N GLY A 80 14.29 -8.18 12.74
CA GLY A 80 14.85 -6.85 12.94
C GLY A 80 14.03 -5.73 12.33
N GLN A 81 14.07 -4.60 13.03
CA GLN A 81 13.70 -3.26 12.57
C GLN A 81 14.03 -3.12 11.08
N LEU A 82 13.03 -2.83 10.23
CA LEU A 82 13.31 -2.37 8.87
C LEU A 82 14.22 -1.15 9.01
N PRO A 83 15.45 -1.14 8.46
CA PRO A 83 16.31 0.01 8.60
C PRO A 83 15.61 1.16 7.87
N LEU A 84 15.13 2.14 8.62
CA LEU A 84 14.79 3.45 8.11
C LEU A 84 16.12 3.99 7.56
N ALA A 85 16.27 3.99 6.23
CA ALA A 85 17.36 4.74 5.62
C ALA A 85 17.07 6.23 5.85
N ASP A 86 18.02 6.91 6.49
CA ASP A 86 18.04 8.36 6.75
C ASP A 86 18.06 9.16 5.44
#